data_AF-A0A7Y2K6R0-F1
#
_entry.id   AF-A0A7Y2K6R0-F1
#
_cell.length_a   1.000
_cell.length_b   1.000
_cell.length_c   1.000
_cell.angle_alpha   90.00
_cell.angle_beta   90.00
_cell.angle_gamma   90.00
#
_symmetry.space_group_name_H-M   'P 1'
#
loop_
_entity.id
_entity.type
_entity.pdbx_description
1 polymer ?
#
loop_
_entity_poly.entity_id
_entity_poly.type
_entity_poly.pdbx_seq_one_letter_code
_entity_poly.pdbx_strand_id
1 'polypeptide(L)'
;IGDYISAIALFVGIGMWGNSQAYDPLIWWMIVLTTSITYGWQASLVDYYRNEFIMHVEGKQDFTADEITKSRDKLREIKNAKGKTFNRFILSSYIIYSTLQTKVQPKQAKIDMSLSGEYIKSNTFLLRLWCFNGTATPKFLSVVFCFFNRLDLFIAYVLVIGTLWSLSLLVLQKKVEKKILVGIV
;
A
#
# COMPACT_ATOMS: atom_id res chain seq x y z
N ILE A 1 -2.73 10.81 6.60
CA ILE A 1 -2.08 12.09 6.17
C ILE A 1 -0.62 12.13 6.62
N GLY A 2 -0.32 11.95 7.91
CA GLY A 2 1.07 11.91 8.41
C GLY A 2 1.96 10.89 7.70
N ASP A 3 1.45 9.68 7.43
CA ASP A 3 2.24 8.64 6.74
C ASP A 3 2.68 9.03 5.33
N TYR A 4 1.82 9.69 4.54
CA TYR A 4 2.15 10.13 3.18
C TYR A 4 3.22 11.23 3.17
N ILE A 5 3.12 12.19 4.10
CA ILE A 5 4.11 13.26 4.24
C ILE A 5 5.46 12.66 4.64
N SER A 6 5.46 11.70 5.57
CA SER A 6 6.69 11.01 5.98
C SER A 6 7.34 10.22 4.83
N ALA A 7 6.55 9.56 3.98
CA ALA A 7 7.06 8.83 2.83
C ALA A 7 7.65 9.76 1.77
N ILE A 8 6.98 10.88 1.47
CA ILE A 8 7.51 11.88 0.52
C ILE A 8 8.83 12.45 1.05
N ALA A 9 8.88 12.86 2.32
CA ALA A 9 10.08 13.39 2.94
C ALA A 9 11.24 12.38 2.90
N LEU A 10 10.95 11.10 3.17
CA LEU A 10 11.94 10.02 3.09
C LEU A 10 12.56 9.91 1.70
N PHE A 11 11.74 9.81 0.65
CA PHE A 11 12.25 9.66 -0.72
C PHE A 11 12.96 10.91 -1.24
N VAL A 12 12.50 12.12 -0.86
CA VAL A 12 13.22 13.36 -1.16
C VAL A 12 14.60 13.36 -0.48
N GLY A 13 14.68 12.95 0.79
CA GLY A 13 15.95 12.83 1.52
C GLY A 13 16.91 11.84 0.87
N ILE A 14 16.42 10.68 0.44
CA ILE A 14 17.21 9.68 -0.31
C ILE A 14 17.68 10.24 -1.66
N GLY A 15 16.83 10.99 -2.35
CA GLY A 15 17.18 11.70 -3.59
C GLY A 15 18.34 12.67 -3.41
N MET A 16 18.27 13.52 -2.37
CA MET A 16 19.35 14.45 -2.03
C MET A 16 20.65 13.74 -1.66
N TRP A 17 20.56 12.66 -0.87
CA TRP A 17 21.71 11.87 -0.44
C TRP A 17 22.48 11.25 -1.62
N GLY A 18 21.80 10.62 -2.59
CA GLY A 18 22.52 10.01 -3.71
C GLY A 18 23.08 11.03 -4.69
N ASN A 19 22.45 12.21 -4.81
CA ASN A 19 23.00 13.31 -5.60
C ASN A 19 24.36 13.81 -5.07
N SER A 20 24.60 13.72 -3.77
CA SER A 20 25.90 14.09 -3.18
C SER A 20 26.98 13.02 -3.32
N GLN A 21 26.63 11.79 -3.73
CA GLN A 21 27.54 10.63 -3.79
C GLN A 21 28.10 10.35 -5.21
N ALA A 22 28.08 11.35 -6.10
CA ALA A 22 28.64 11.30 -7.45
C ALA A 22 27.96 10.33 -8.44
N TYR A 23 26.71 9.92 -8.19
CA TYR A 23 25.86 9.33 -9.24
C TYR A 23 25.42 10.39 -10.24
N ASP A 24 25.14 9.98 -11.49
CA ASP A 24 24.42 10.85 -12.42
C ASP A 24 23.10 11.28 -11.76
N PRO A 25 22.90 12.60 -11.49
CA PRO A 25 21.75 13.10 -10.76
C PRO A 25 20.43 12.64 -11.37
N LEU A 26 20.36 12.62 -12.71
CA LEU A 26 19.14 12.29 -13.42
C LEU A 26 18.81 10.80 -13.28
N ILE A 27 19.80 9.92 -13.42
CA ILE A 27 19.62 8.48 -13.23
C ILE A 27 19.22 8.18 -11.78
N TRP A 28 19.85 8.82 -10.81
CA TRP A 28 19.52 8.63 -9.40
C TRP A 28 18.08 9.03 -9.07
N TRP A 29 17.65 10.22 -9.51
CA TRP A 29 16.28 10.67 -9.29
C TRP A 29 15.25 9.77 -9.98
N MET A 30 15.57 9.21 -11.15
CA MET A 30 14.73 8.21 -11.81
C MET A 30 14.60 6.94 -10.97
N ILE A 31 15.71 6.42 -10.42
CA ILE A 31 15.70 5.25 -9.53
C ILE A 31 14.86 5.53 -8.28
N VAL A 32 15.04 6.68 -7.65
CA VAL A 32 14.26 7.09 -6.47
C VAL A 32 12.78 7.20 -6.79
N LEU A 33 12.43 7.80 -7.93
CA LEU A 33 11.04 7.91 -8.39
C LEU A 33 10.42 6.53 -8.60
N THR A 34 11.09 5.64 -9.34
CA THR A 34 10.62 4.26 -9.54
C THR A 34 10.46 3.53 -8.21
N THR A 35 11.43 3.68 -7.29
CA THR A 35 11.38 3.06 -5.96
C THR A 35 10.19 3.58 -5.15
N SER A 36 9.90 4.88 -5.20
CA SER A 36 8.76 5.48 -4.48
C SER A 36 7.41 4.95 -4.99
N ILE A 37 7.28 4.77 -6.31
CA ILE A 37 6.07 4.21 -6.94
C ILE A 37 5.92 2.74 -6.53
N THR A 38 7.00 1.96 -6.61
CA THR A 38 7.01 0.55 -6.20
C THR A 38 6.66 0.39 -4.72
N TYR A 39 7.24 1.21 -3.85
CA TYR A 39 6.91 1.24 -2.41
C TYR A 39 5.43 1.55 -2.18
N GLY A 40 4.91 2.57 -2.86
CA GLY A 40 3.49 2.92 -2.79
C GLY A 40 2.59 1.77 -3.23
N TRP A 41 2.93 1.09 -4.32
CA TRP A 41 2.22 -0.09 -4.80
C TRP A 41 2.24 -1.25 -3.79
N GLN A 42 3.39 -1.57 -3.20
CA GLN A 42 3.50 -2.61 -2.18
C GLN A 42 2.67 -2.29 -0.93
N ALA A 43 2.72 -1.04 -0.45
CA ALA A 43 1.90 -0.58 0.66
C ALA A 43 0.39 -0.67 0.33
N SER A 44 0.00 -0.29 -0.89
CA SER A 44 -1.37 -0.37 -1.38
C SER A 44 -1.93 -1.80 -1.32
N LEU A 45 -1.11 -2.80 -1.64
CA LEU A 45 -1.49 -4.22 -1.61
C LEU A 45 -1.69 -4.72 -0.19
N VAL A 46 -0.77 -4.37 0.73
CA VAL A 46 -0.89 -4.76 2.14
C VAL A 46 -2.17 -4.19 2.74
N ASP A 47 -2.44 -2.90 2.50
CA ASP A 47 -3.66 -2.24 2.99
C ASP A 47 -4.92 -2.87 2.39
N TYR A 48 -4.89 -3.25 1.11
CA TYR A 48 -6.01 -3.95 0.46
C TYR A 48 -6.36 -5.26 1.15
N TYR A 49 -5.39 -6.18 1.25
CA TYR A 49 -5.64 -7.50 1.82
C TYR A 49 -5.96 -7.45 3.31
N ARG A 50 -5.42 -6.47 4.03
CA ARG A 50 -5.80 -6.19 5.41
C ARG A 50 -7.25 -5.74 5.52
N ASN A 51 -7.67 -4.79 4.70
CA ASN A 51 -9.04 -4.31 4.70
C ASN A 51 -10.02 -5.41 4.25
N GLU A 52 -9.65 -6.21 3.26
CA GLU A 52 -10.42 -7.38 2.82
C GLU A 52 -10.60 -8.40 3.94
N PHE A 53 -9.54 -8.72 4.66
CA PHE A 53 -9.62 -9.61 5.81
C PHE A 53 -10.54 -9.07 6.92
N ILE A 54 -10.42 -7.77 7.26
CA ILE A 54 -11.29 -7.14 8.27
C ILE A 54 -12.76 -7.19 7.83
N MET A 55 -13.05 -6.96 6.55
CA MET A 55 -14.42 -7.06 6.03
C MET A 55 -15.01 -8.46 6.23
N HIS A 56 -14.23 -9.50 5.95
CA HIS A 56 -14.65 -10.88 6.20
C HIS A 56 -14.87 -11.16 7.69
N VAL A 57 -13.97 -10.70 8.56
CA VAL A 57 -14.12 -10.84 10.02
C VAL A 57 -15.37 -10.12 10.54
N GLU A 58 -15.67 -8.93 10.04
CA GLU A 58 -16.82 -8.13 10.48
C GLU A 58 -18.14 -8.51 9.79
N GLY A 59 -18.13 -9.37 8.77
CA GLY A 59 -19.31 -9.74 8.01
C GLY A 59 -19.97 -8.57 7.27
N LYS A 60 -19.18 -7.57 6.87
CA LYS A 60 -19.67 -6.37 6.16
C LYS A 60 -19.24 -6.42 4.69
N GLN A 61 -20.20 -6.23 3.77
CA GLN A 61 -19.89 -5.97 2.38
C GLN A 61 -19.51 -4.49 2.17
N ASP A 62 -18.46 -4.26 1.37
CA ASP A 62 -18.09 -2.97 0.76
C ASP A 62 -17.55 -1.84 1.68
N PHE A 63 -16.61 -2.15 2.58
CA PHE A 63 -15.91 -1.11 3.37
C PHE A 63 -15.20 -0.07 2.49
N THR A 64 -14.56 -0.48 1.38
CA THR A 64 -13.81 0.43 0.50
C THR A 64 -14.73 1.39 -0.27
N ALA A 65 -15.88 0.94 -0.74
CA ALA A 65 -16.86 1.80 -1.40
C ALA A 65 -17.48 2.79 -0.39
N ASP A 66 -17.76 2.33 0.83
CA ASP A 66 -18.27 3.16 1.92
C ASP A 66 -17.23 4.20 2.39
N GLU A 67 -15.95 3.84 2.43
CA GLU A 67 -14.84 4.75 2.79
C GLU A 67 -14.56 5.80 1.70
N ILE A 68 -14.64 5.42 0.41
CA ILE A 68 -14.56 6.36 -0.72
C ILE A 68 -15.74 7.33 -0.70
N THR A 69 -16.95 6.84 -0.39
CA THR A 69 -18.15 7.67 -0.30
C THR A 69 -18.02 8.67 0.86
N LYS A 70 -17.65 8.21 2.06
CA LYS A 70 -17.37 9.08 3.22
C LYS A 70 -16.27 10.10 2.94
N SER A 71 -15.23 9.73 2.19
CA SER A 71 -14.14 10.64 1.82
C SER A 71 -14.57 11.68 0.79
N ARG A 72 -15.45 11.32 -0.15
CA ARG A 72 -16.08 12.27 -1.09
C ARG A 72 -17.00 13.26 -0.39
N ASP A 73 -17.74 12.81 0.62
CA ASP A 73 -18.63 13.68 1.40
C ASP A 73 -17.84 14.68 2.24
N LYS A 74 -16.76 14.24 2.91
CA LYS A 74 -15.81 15.16 3.58
C LYS A 74 -15.19 16.17 2.62
N LEU A 75 -14.94 15.78 1.37
CA LEU A 75 -14.41 16.71 0.36
C LEU A 75 -15.43 17.75 -0.06
N ARG A 76 -16.71 17.37 -0.17
CA ARG A 76 -17.82 18.30 -0.43
C ARG A 76 -18.00 19.31 0.71
N GLU A 77 -17.93 18.87 1.96
CA GLU A 77 -17.98 19.76 3.13
C GLU A 77 -16.82 20.76 3.15
N ILE A 78 -15.60 20.31 2.87
CA ILE A 78 -14.40 21.18 2.83
C ILE A 78 -14.41 22.12 1.62
N LYS A 79 -15.13 21.79 0.54
CA LYS A 79 -15.29 22.64 -0.65
C LYS A 79 -16.04 23.95 -0.32
N ASN A 80 -16.88 23.93 0.70
CA ASN A 80 -17.66 25.08 1.17
C ASN A 80 -16.93 25.94 2.23
N ALA A 81 -15.87 25.42 2.87
CA ALA A 81 -15.09 26.16 3.86
C ALA A 81 -13.90 26.93 3.22
N LYS A 82 -13.87 28.26 3.33
CA LYS A 82 -12.72 29.10 2.89
C LYS A 82 -11.47 28.78 3.72
N GLY A 83 -10.30 28.68 3.08
CA GLY A 83 -8.99 28.57 3.76
C GLY A 83 -8.34 27.17 3.87
N LYS A 84 -8.95 26.10 3.32
CA LYS A 84 -8.44 24.70 3.45
C LYS A 84 -7.81 24.13 2.17
N THR A 85 -7.09 24.94 1.39
CA THR A 85 -6.56 24.56 0.05
C THR A 85 -5.60 23.36 0.09
N PHE A 86 -4.73 23.28 1.11
CA PHE A 86 -3.81 22.15 1.29
C PHE A 86 -4.55 20.84 1.66
N ASN A 87 -5.52 20.91 2.57
CA ASN A 87 -6.37 19.76 2.91
C ASN A 87 -7.20 19.28 1.72
N ARG A 88 -7.64 20.20 0.84
CA ARG A 88 -8.32 19.84 -0.42
C ARG A 88 -7.40 19.08 -1.36
N PHE A 89 -6.14 19.50 -1.51
CA PHE A 89 -5.17 18.79 -2.35
C PHE A 89 -4.87 17.38 -1.81
N ILE A 90 -4.66 17.25 -0.50
CA ILE A 90 -4.44 15.95 0.15
C ILE A 90 -5.66 15.03 0.01
N LEU A 91 -6.85 15.54 0.26
CA LEU A 91 -8.06 14.73 0.16
C LEU A 91 -8.38 14.36 -1.30
N SER A 92 -8.08 15.25 -2.25
CA SER A 92 -8.22 14.97 -3.69
C SER A 92 -7.23 13.93 -4.17
N SER A 93 -5.96 14.01 -3.73
CA SER A 93 -4.94 13.00 -4.04
C SER A 93 -5.28 11.65 -3.39
N TYR A 94 -5.80 11.65 -2.17
CA TYR A 94 -6.35 10.43 -1.54
C TYR A 94 -7.49 9.84 -2.34
N ILE A 95 -8.48 10.63 -2.77
CA ILE A 95 -9.60 10.13 -3.60
C ILE A 95 -9.10 9.63 -4.95
N ILE A 96 -8.18 10.34 -5.61
CA ILE A 96 -7.58 9.90 -6.88
C ILE A 96 -6.86 8.58 -6.67
N TYR A 97 -6.06 8.47 -5.62
CA TYR A 97 -5.38 7.24 -5.22
C TYR A 97 -6.37 6.12 -4.94
N SER A 98 -7.39 6.30 -4.09
CA SER A 98 -8.41 5.26 -3.79
C SER A 98 -9.26 4.90 -5.02
N THR A 99 -9.49 5.84 -5.93
CA THR A 99 -10.22 5.59 -7.19
C THR A 99 -9.34 4.84 -8.20
N LEU A 100 -8.04 5.13 -8.26
CA LEU A 100 -7.07 4.36 -9.04
C LEU A 100 -6.88 2.97 -8.43
N GLN A 101 -6.80 2.90 -7.10
CA GLN A 101 -6.69 1.68 -6.32
C GLN A 101 -7.87 0.75 -6.62
N THR A 102 -9.11 1.24 -6.59
CA THR A 102 -10.30 0.46 -6.97
C THR A 102 -10.37 0.06 -8.45
N LYS A 103 -9.68 0.77 -9.35
CA LYS A 103 -9.61 0.42 -10.78
C LYS A 103 -8.48 -0.56 -11.12
N VAL A 104 -7.36 -0.48 -10.40
CA VAL A 104 -6.15 -1.27 -10.64
C VAL A 104 -6.16 -2.56 -9.80
N GLN A 105 -6.83 -2.55 -8.65
CA GLN A 105 -7.00 -3.74 -7.85
C GLN A 105 -7.92 -4.74 -8.53
N PRO A 106 -7.65 -6.04 -8.38
CA PRO A 106 -8.60 -7.07 -8.79
C PRO A 106 -9.95 -6.74 -8.14
N LYS A 107 -11.03 -6.81 -8.93
CA LYS A 107 -12.40 -6.71 -8.40
C LYS A 107 -12.47 -7.67 -7.22
N GLN A 108 -12.81 -7.14 -6.04
CA GLN A 108 -12.94 -7.93 -4.82
C GLN A 108 -13.69 -9.22 -5.16
N ALA A 109 -13.05 -10.35 -4.90
CA ALA A 109 -13.71 -11.63 -5.09
C ALA A 109 -14.96 -11.56 -4.22
N LYS A 110 -16.14 -11.69 -4.83
CA LYS A 110 -17.40 -11.82 -4.09
C LYS A 110 -17.42 -13.20 -3.44
N ILE A 111 -16.54 -13.40 -2.45
CA ILE A 111 -16.54 -14.58 -1.61
C ILE A 111 -17.81 -14.45 -0.77
N ASP A 112 -18.67 -15.45 -0.90
CA ASP A 112 -19.92 -15.49 -0.15
C ASP A 112 -19.63 -15.37 1.34
N MET A 113 -20.38 -14.52 2.05
CA MET A 113 -20.18 -14.29 3.49
C MET A 113 -20.42 -15.57 4.30
N SER A 114 -21.16 -16.53 3.75
CA SER A 114 -21.31 -17.89 4.30
C SER A 114 -19.97 -18.64 4.45
N LEU A 115 -18.98 -18.34 3.60
CA LEU A 115 -17.64 -18.94 3.60
C LEU A 115 -16.61 -18.11 4.39
N SER A 116 -17.04 -17.04 5.06
CA SER A 116 -16.13 -16.12 5.76
C SER A 116 -15.27 -16.83 6.81
N GLY A 117 -15.82 -17.84 7.51
CA GLY A 117 -15.06 -18.63 8.49
C GLY A 117 -13.88 -19.42 7.89
N GLU A 118 -14.05 -19.99 6.69
CA GLU A 118 -13.00 -20.73 5.99
C GLU A 118 -11.95 -19.81 5.38
N TYR A 119 -12.40 -18.66 4.87
CA TYR A 119 -11.53 -17.59 4.41
C TYR A 119 -10.64 -17.08 5.54
N ILE A 120 -11.20 -16.73 6.70
CA ILE A 120 -10.45 -16.22 7.84
C ILE A 120 -9.38 -17.24 8.28
N LYS A 121 -9.75 -18.52 8.44
CA LYS A 121 -8.79 -19.57 8.83
C LYS A 121 -7.64 -19.71 7.83
N SER A 122 -7.95 -19.72 6.54
CA SER A 122 -6.95 -19.91 5.48
C SER A 122 -6.07 -18.67 5.26
N ASN A 123 -6.63 -17.47 5.44
CA ASN A 123 -5.94 -16.21 5.15
C ASN A 123 -5.24 -15.57 6.36
N THR A 124 -5.48 -16.02 7.59
CA THR A 124 -4.84 -15.44 8.79
C THR A 124 -3.31 -15.48 8.71
N PHE A 125 -2.74 -16.60 8.27
CA PHE A 125 -1.29 -16.72 8.12
C PHE A 125 -0.77 -15.85 6.97
N LEU A 126 -1.49 -15.84 5.85
CA LEU A 126 -1.11 -15.05 4.69
C LEU A 126 -1.14 -13.54 4.99
N LEU A 127 -2.11 -13.08 5.78
CA LEU A 127 -2.16 -11.71 6.27
C LEU A 127 -0.96 -11.36 7.14
N ARG A 128 -0.48 -12.28 8.00
CA ARG A 128 0.74 -12.05 8.78
C ARG A 128 1.96 -11.85 7.87
N LEU A 129 2.06 -12.61 6.78
CA LEU A 129 3.13 -12.45 5.78
C LEU A 129 3.01 -11.13 5.02
N TRP A 130 1.80 -10.69 4.70
CA TRP A 130 1.56 -9.36 4.13
C TRP A 130 2.00 -8.26 5.10
N CYS A 131 1.61 -8.35 6.37
CA CYS A 131 1.99 -7.39 7.41
C CYS A 131 3.51 -7.39 7.67
N PHE A 132 4.21 -8.50 7.46
CA PHE A 132 5.67 -8.57 7.63
C PHE A 132 6.41 -7.62 6.68
N ASN A 133 5.95 -7.49 5.43
CA ASN A 133 6.44 -6.47 4.49
C ASN A 133 5.51 -5.24 4.42
N GLY A 134 4.71 -5.03 5.47
CA GLY A 134 3.82 -3.88 5.57
C GLY A 134 4.58 -2.58 5.82
N THR A 135 3.86 -1.48 6.01
CA THR A 135 4.43 -0.11 6.08
C THR A 135 5.44 0.13 7.21
N ALA A 136 5.48 -0.73 8.24
CA ALA A 136 6.42 -0.59 9.36
C ALA A 136 7.85 -1.05 9.01
N THR A 137 7.99 -2.18 8.30
CA THR A 137 9.29 -2.81 8.04
C THR A 137 10.19 -1.96 7.14
N PRO A 138 9.72 -1.42 5.99
CA PRO A 138 10.53 -0.54 5.16
C PRO A 138 10.90 0.77 5.88
N LYS A 139 10.02 1.33 6.71
CA LYS A 139 10.36 2.52 7.52
C LYS A 139 11.49 2.20 8.49
N PHE A 140 11.40 1.11 9.22
CA PHE A 140 12.47 0.66 10.13
C PHE A 140 13.78 0.43 9.37
N LEU A 141 13.73 -0.30 8.25
CA LEU A 141 14.91 -0.54 7.42
C LEU A 141 15.52 0.74 6.85
N SER A 142 14.70 1.73 6.46
CA SER A 142 15.22 3.02 6.00
C SER A 142 16.04 3.73 7.07
N VAL A 143 15.61 3.67 8.33
CA VAL A 143 16.34 4.24 9.47
C VAL A 143 17.64 3.47 9.68
N VAL A 144 17.60 2.14 9.70
CA VAL A 144 18.78 1.28 9.84
C VAL A 144 19.80 1.56 8.72
N PHE A 145 19.38 1.59 7.47
CA PHE A 145 20.27 1.87 6.33
C PHE A 145 20.79 3.31 6.31
N CYS A 146 20.00 4.27 6.83
CA CYS A 146 20.46 5.63 7.04
C CYS A 146 21.63 5.67 8.04
N PHE A 147 21.55 4.93 9.16
CA PHE A 147 22.64 4.85 10.14
C PHE A 147 23.95 4.32 9.55
N PHE A 148 23.88 3.41 8.56
CA PHE A 148 25.06 2.89 7.86
C PHE A 148 25.52 3.78 6.70
N ASN A 149 24.82 4.89 6.42
CA ASN A 149 25.03 5.70 5.23
C ASN A 149 24.94 4.88 3.93
N ARG A 150 24.03 3.89 3.91
CA ARG A 150 23.84 2.93 2.82
C ARG A 150 22.39 2.89 2.35
N LEU A 151 21.84 4.05 2.00
CA LEU A 151 20.47 4.19 1.49
C LEU A 151 20.28 3.53 0.10
N ASP A 152 21.38 3.20 -0.58
CA ASP A 152 21.42 2.31 -1.74
C ASP A 152 20.84 0.92 -1.41
N LEU A 153 21.16 0.37 -0.24
CA LEU A 153 20.63 -0.92 0.21
C LEU A 153 19.13 -0.87 0.49
N PHE A 154 18.63 0.27 0.97
CA PHE A 154 17.20 0.48 1.14
C PHE A 154 16.45 0.44 -0.20
N ILE A 155 16.98 1.13 -1.21
CA ILE A 155 16.43 1.10 -2.57
C ILE A 155 16.44 -0.32 -3.14
N ALA A 156 17.58 -1.02 -3.01
CA ALA A 156 17.70 -2.40 -3.45
C ALA A 156 16.70 -3.32 -2.74
N TYR A 157 16.50 -3.15 -1.43
CA TYR A 157 15.49 -3.87 -0.68
C TYR A 157 14.09 -3.64 -1.26
N VAL A 158 13.67 -2.38 -1.44
CA VAL A 158 12.32 -2.08 -1.93
C VAL A 158 12.09 -2.64 -3.34
N LEU A 159 13.05 -2.39 -4.25
CA LEU A 159 12.91 -2.78 -5.65
C LEU A 159 13.01 -4.30 -5.87
N VAL A 160 13.91 -4.97 -5.15
CA VAL A 160 14.18 -6.41 -5.37
C VAL A 160 13.42 -7.24 -4.35
N ILE A 161 13.79 -7.14 -3.08
CA ILE A 161 13.28 -8.03 -2.02
C ILE A 161 11.78 -7.79 -1.81
N GLY A 162 11.36 -6.53 -1.65
CA GLY A 162 9.98 -6.14 -1.44
C GLY A 162 9.08 -6.53 -2.63
N THR A 163 9.58 -6.39 -3.86
CA THR A 163 8.82 -6.74 -5.06
C THR A 163 8.67 -8.25 -5.19
N LEU A 164 9.76 -9.02 -5.03
CA LEU A 164 9.71 -10.48 -5.07
C LEU A 164 8.80 -11.05 -3.99
N TRP A 165 8.87 -10.51 -2.78
CA TRP A 165 7.99 -10.88 -1.67
C TRP A 165 6.52 -10.62 -2.02
N SER A 166 6.20 -9.39 -2.45
CA SER A 166 4.83 -8.98 -2.76
C SER A 166 4.25 -9.80 -3.92
N LEU A 167 5.03 -10.06 -4.97
CA LEU A 167 4.62 -10.93 -6.08
C LEU A 167 4.36 -12.36 -5.62
N SER A 168 5.23 -12.91 -4.76
CA SER A 168 5.06 -14.26 -4.22
C SER A 168 3.76 -14.37 -3.41
N LEU A 169 3.48 -13.37 -2.57
CA LEU A 169 2.24 -13.32 -1.80
C LEU A 169 1.00 -13.14 -2.69
N LEU A 170 1.07 -12.35 -3.75
CA LEU A 170 -0.03 -12.24 -4.72
C LEU A 170 -0.38 -13.59 -5.36
N VAL A 171 0.63 -14.38 -5.71
CA VAL A 171 0.42 -15.72 -6.28
C VAL A 171 -0.21 -16.66 -5.24
N LEU A 172 0.29 -16.65 -4.00
CA LEU A 172 -0.27 -17.46 -2.92
C LEU A 172 -1.71 -17.07 -2.58
N GLN A 173 -2.00 -15.77 -2.53
CA GLN A 173 -3.33 -15.23 -2.28
C GLN A 173 -4.32 -15.73 -3.34
N LYS A 174 -4.00 -15.58 -4.62
CA LYS A 174 -4.86 -16.04 -5.71
C LYS A 174 -5.11 -17.55 -5.65
N LYS A 175 -4.14 -18.34 -5.18
CA LYS A 175 -4.31 -19.79 -4.98
C LYS A 175 -5.28 -20.09 -3.84
N VAL A 176 -5.17 -19.39 -2.72
CA VAL A 176 -6.07 -19.55 -1.56
C VAL A 176 -7.50 -19.16 -1.94
N GLU A 177 -7.68 -18.00 -2.57
CA GLU A 177 -9.00 -17.53 -3.04
C GLU A 177 -9.63 -18.52 -4.03
N LYS A 178 -8.85 -19.03 -4.99
CA LYS A 178 -9.34 -20.04 -5.95
C LYS A 178 -9.74 -21.34 -5.25
N LYS A 179 -8.98 -21.78 -4.23
CA LYS A 179 -9.31 -23.00 -3.47
C LYS A 179 -10.66 -22.85 -2.75
N ILE A 180 -10.90 -21.70 -2.13
CA ILE A 180 -12.14 -21.39 -1.42
C ILE A 180 -13.33 -21.28 -2.41
N LEU A 181 -13.14 -20.61 -3.55
CA LEU A 181 -14.20 -20.43 -4.55
C LEU A 181 -14.59 -21.71 -5.30
N VAL A 182 -13.64 -22.64 -5.51
CA VAL A 182 -13.90 -23.90 -6.22
C VAL A 182 -14.43 -24.99 -5.27
N GLY A 183 -14.48 -24.74 -3.95
CA GLY A 183 -15.08 -25.68 -2.99
C GLY A 183 -14.34 -27.01 -2.90
N ILE A 184 -13.02 -27.03 -3.09
CA ILE A 184 -12.22 -28.22 -2.76
C ILE A 184 -11.94 -28.16 -1.26
N VAL A 185 -12.96 -28.59 -0.52
CA VAL A 185 -12.86 -29.12 0.85
C VAL A 185 -11.96 -30.34 0.83
#